data_AF-A0A1H6UM63-F1
#
_entry.id   AF-A0A1H6UM63-F1
#
_cell.length_a   1.000
_cell.length_b   1.000
_cell.length_c   1.000
_cell.angle_alpha   90.00
_cell.angle_beta   90.00
_cell.angle_gamma   90.00
#
_symmetry.space_group_name_H-M   'P 1'
#
loop_
_entity.id
_entity.type
_entity.pdbx_description
1 polymer ?
#
loop_
_entity_poly.entity_id
_entity_poly.type
_entity_poly.pdbx_seq_one_letter_code
_entity_poly.pdbx_strand_id
1 'polypeptide(L)' 'MPTDLQTLQGEVIALRCCLAALLSSLPQDIQQQTWPTFERLTELMRDQLPPAGAAAFDRAVTSLTAFRE' A
#
# COMPACT_ATOMS: atom_id res chain seq x y z
N MET A 1 19.59 2.29 16.46
CA MET A 1 19.51 3.55 15.69
C MET A 1 18.04 3.88 15.59
N PRO A 2 17.54 4.96 16.24
CA PRO A 2 16.18 5.39 16.01
C PRO A 2 16.07 5.77 14.53
N THR A 3 15.20 5.08 13.79
CA THR A 3 14.95 5.43 12.39
C THR A 3 14.34 6.83 12.38
N ASP A 4 15.00 7.77 11.70
CA ASP A 4 14.49 9.13 11.57
C ASP A 4 13.17 9.10 10.78
N LEU A 5 12.20 9.91 11.21
CA LEU A 5 10.86 9.94 10.60
C LEU A 5 10.95 10.28 9.11
N GLN A 6 11.90 11.12 8.73
CA GLN A 6 12.13 11.49 7.33
C GLN A 6 12.62 10.29 6.50
N THR A 7 13.52 9.48 7.07
CA THR A 7 14.00 8.25 6.42
C THR A 7 12.85 7.27 6.20
N LEU A 8 12.03 7.04 7.23
CA LEU A 8 10.88 6.16 7.14
C LEU A 8 9.86 6.65 6.11
N GLN A 9 9.60 7.96 6.05
CA GLN A 9 8.73 8.55 5.02
C GLN A 9 9.29 8.33 3.62
N GLY A 10 10.60 8.52 3.42
CA GLY A 10 11.28 8.26 2.16
C GLY A 10 11.16 6.79 1.72
N GLU A 11 11.37 5.85 2.65
CA GLU A 11 11.22 4.41 2.40
C GLU A 11 9.78 4.04 2.00
N VAL A 12 8.78 4.59 2.71
CA VAL A 12 7.36 4.36 2.38
C VAL A 12 7.02 4.91 0.99
N ILE A 13 7.54 6.09 0.63
CA ILE A 13 7.33 6.65 -0.72
C ILE A 13 7.98 5.76 -1.78
N ALA A 14 9.24 5.34 -1.57
CA ALA A 14 9.95 4.47 -2.50
C ALA A 14 9.23 3.14 -2.72
N LEU A 15 8.73 2.52 -1.63
CA LEU A 15 7.94 1.30 -1.70
C LEU A 15 6.65 1.48 -2.52
N ARG A 16 5.92 2.59 -2.30
CA ARG A 16 4.72 2.91 -3.07
C ARG A 16 5.01 3.07 -4.56
N CYS A 17 6.07 3.80 -4.92
CA CYS A 17 6.49 3.94 -6.32
C CYS A 17 6.86 2.60 -6.95
N CYS A 18 7.57 1.73 -6.21
CA CYS A 18 7.94 0.40 -6.67
C CYS A 18 6.70 -0.47 -6.93
N LEU A 19 5.73 -0.47 -6.01
CA LEU A 19 4.47 -1.21 -6.18
C LEU A 19 3.67 -0.72 -7.38
N ALA A 20 3.57 0.60 -7.59
CA ALA A 20 2.91 1.16 -8.75
C ALA A 20 3.60 0.73 -10.06
N ALA A 21 4.93 0.83 -10.13
CA ALA A 21 5.70 0.41 -11.29
C ALA A 21 5.53 -1.09 -11.60
N LEU A 22 5.52 -1.94 -10.56
CA LEU A 22 5.25 -3.37 -10.70
C LEU A 22 3.86 -3.62 -11.27
N LEU A 23 2.81 -3.00 -10.69
CA LEU A 23 1.44 -3.13 -11.19
C LEU A 23 1.31 -2.70 -12.65
N SER A 24 1.89 -1.56 -13.03
CA SER A 24 1.87 -1.07 -14.41
C SER A 24 2.63 -1.97 -15.40
N SER A 25 3.54 -2.80 -14.92
CA SER A 25 4.28 -3.76 -15.77
C SER A 25 3.53 -5.08 -16.00
N LEU A 26 2.45 -5.34 -15.24
CA LEU A 26 1.68 -6.57 -15.36
C LEU A 26 0.71 -6.53 -16.56
N PRO A 27 0.38 -7.67 -17.17
CA PRO A 27 -0.75 -7.81 -18.09
C PRO A 27 -2.07 -7.29 -17.49
N GLN A 28 -2.93 -6.71 -18.33
CA GLN A 28 -4.13 -6.00 -17.87
C GLN A 28 -5.16 -6.90 -17.16
N ASP A 29 -5.26 -8.17 -17.56
CA ASP A 29 -6.06 -9.19 -16.88
C ASP A 29 -5.55 -9.45 -15.45
N ILE A 30 -4.24 -9.49 -15.25
CA ILE A 30 -3.61 -9.64 -13.94
C ILE A 30 -3.81 -8.36 -13.11
N GLN A 31 -3.70 -7.18 -13.70
CA GLN A 31 -3.96 -5.91 -13.01
C GLN A 31 -5.38 -5.89 -12.43
N GLN A 32 -6.38 -6.31 -13.22
CA GLN A 32 -7.78 -6.36 -12.78
C GLN A 32 -8.03 -7.36 -11.63
N GLN A 33 -7.28 -8.46 -11.56
CA GLN A 33 -7.39 -9.46 -10.48
C GLN A 33 -6.59 -9.08 -9.23
N THR A 34 -5.52 -8.32 -9.40
CA THR A 34 -4.64 -7.90 -8.30
C THR A 34 -5.36 -6.96 -7.36
N TRP A 35 -6.24 -6.11 -7.88
CA TRP A 35 -6.90 -5.10 -7.09
C TRP A 35 -7.94 -5.63 -6.07
N PRO A 36 -8.87 -6.52 -6.45
CA PRO A 36 -9.75 -7.20 -5.49
C PRO A 36 -8.97 -8.01 -4.44
N THR A 37 -7.84 -8.61 -4.85
CA THR A 37 -6.96 -9.35 -3.94
C THR A 37 -6.31 -8.41 -2.92
N PHE A 38 -5.84 -7.24 -3.37
CA PHE A 38 -5.30 -6.20 -2.51
C PHE A 38 -6.34 -5.71 -1.50
N GLU A 39 -7.56 -5.36 -1.96
CA GLU A 39 -8.66 -4.92 -1.08
C GLU A 39 -8.96 -5.96 0.01
N ARG A 40 -9.12 -7.24 -0.36
CA ARG A 40 -9.35 -8.33 0.58
C ARG A 40 -8.23 -8.48 1.61
N LEU A 41 -6.97 -8.42 1.18
CA LEU A 41 -5.83 -8.53 2.09
C LEU A 41 -5.74 -7.32 3.03
N THR A 42 -6.07 -6.12 2.55
CA THR A 42 -6.07 -4.91 3.38
C THR A 42 -7.13 -4.95 4.47
N GLU A 43 -8.33 -5.45 4.18
CA GLU A 43 -9.36 -5.66 5.21
C GLU A 43 -8.89 -6.65 6.30
N LEU A 44 -8.32 -7.79 5.89
CA LEU A 44 -7.80 -8.79 6.83
C LEU A 44 -6.66 -8.25 7.70
N MET A 45 -5.78 -7.43 7.13
CA MET A 45 -4.67 -6.84 7.87
C MET A 45 -5.12 -5.74 8.83
N ARG A 46 -6.16 -4.96 8.46
CA ARG A 46 -6.67 -3.86 9.28
C ARG A 46 -7.10 -4.33 10.66
N ASP A 47 -7.77 -5.48 10.74
CA ASP A 47 -8.26 -6.07 11.99
C ASP A 47 -7.14 -6.59 12.90
N GLN A 48 -5.94 -6.77 12.37
CA GLN A 48 -4.76 -7.23 13.12
C GLN A 48 -3.91 -6.07 13.66
N LEU A 49 -4.23 -4.82 13.30
CA LEU A 49 -3.43 -3.66 13.69
C LEU A 49 -3.97 -3.00 14.97
N PRO A 50 -3.08 -2.52 15.85
CA PRO A 50 -3.50 -1.66 16.95
C PRO A 50 -4.10 -0.36 16.41
N PRO A 51 -4.98 0.34 17.16
CA PRO A 51 -5.73 1.51 16.67
C PRO A 51 -4.86 2.61 16.02
N ALA A 52 -3.68 2.88 16.59
CA ALA A 52 -2.74 3.86 16.03
C ALA A 52 -2.11 3.40 14.69
N GLY A 53 -1.89 2.08 14.53
CA GLY A 53 -1.40 1.49 13.29
C GLY A 53 -2.46 1.43 12.20
N ALA A 54 -3.72 1.21 12.57
CA ALA A 54 -4.84 1.15 11.63
C ALA A 54 -5.03 2.46 10.85
N ALA A 55 -4.95 3.62 11.54
CA ALA A 55 -5.10 4.92 10.86
C ALA A 55 -3.97 5.21 9.86
N ALA A 56 -2.71 4.86 10.20
CA ALA A 56 -1.58 5.00 9.29
C ALA A 56 -1.69 4.05 8.09
N PHE A 57 -2.16 2.83 8.35
CA PHE A 57 -2.43 1.82 7.33
C PHE A 57 -3.52 2.27 6.35
N ASP A 58 -4.66 2.77 6.85
CA ASP A 58 -5.75 3.29 6.02
C ASP A 58 -5.28 4.41 5.08
N ARG A 59 -4.40 5.30 5.57
CA ARG A 59 -3.81 6.36 4.78
C ARG A 59 -2.91 5.81 3.68
N ALA A 60 -2.10 4.78 3.98
CA ALA A 60 -1.26 4.13 3.01
C ALA A 60 -2.09 3.44 1.91
N VAL A 61 -3.11 2.67 2.31
CA VAL A 61 -4.06 1.99 1.42
C VAL A 61 -4.77 3.00 0.50
N THR A 62 -5.34 4.06 1.06
CA THR A 62 -6.01 5.13 0.27
C THR A 62 -5.08 5.76 -0.76
N SER A 63 -3.81 5.95 -0.41
CA SER A 63 -2.85 6.55 -1.34
C SER A 63 -2.30 5.58 -2.39
N LEU A 64 -2.46 4.27 -2.17
CA LEU A 64 -2.20 3.22 -3.16
C LEU A 64 -3.41 3.02 -4.07
N THR A 65 -4.63 3.11 -3.55
CA THR A 65 -5.88 3.03 -4.32
C THR A 65 -6.02 4.18 -5.31
N ALA A 66 -5.45 5.35 -5.01
CA ALA A 66 -5.40 6.48 -5.93
C ALA A 66 -4.62 6.20 -7.23
N PHE A 67 -3.77 5.17 -7.29
CA PHE A 67 -3.09 4.76 -8.54
C PHE A 67 -3.98 3.97 -9.49
N ARG A 68 -5.19 3.59 -9.07
CA ARG A 68 -6.15 2.85 -9.89
C ARG A 68 -6.88 3.74 -10.90
N GLU A 69 -7.02 5.04 -10.60
CA GLU A 69 -7.72 6.03 -11.43
C GLU A 69 -6.77 6.72 -12.42
#